data_AF-A0A4Y2BIW7-F1
#
_entry.id   AF-A0A4Y2BIW7-F1
#
_cell.length_a   1.000
_cell.length_b   1.000
_cell.length_c   1.000
_cell.angle_alpha   90.00
_cell.angle_beta   90.00
_cell.angle_gamma   90.00
#
_symmetry.space_group_name_H-M   'P 1'
#
loop_
_entity.id
_entity.type
_entity.pdbx_description
1 polymer ?
#
loop_
_entity_poly.entity_id
_entity_poly.type
_entity_poly.pdbx_seq_one_letter_code
_entity_poly.pdbx_strand_id
1 'polypeptide(L)'
;MNYCFLYLFYVFSCIFVNKSSFSIILRVGLFTPYIYSLTYSRPTVKSLTFDGQTSWTVFETQFDVVSSANGWDNRVKASQLVASLRGSAAEVLQRIPSDKLTDFTTIENALEALFGDSHLIKFYRTELKTRRQKPGESLQVLAADVERLMSLAYAECPQDVRDSLAA
;
A
#
# COMPACT_ATOMS: atom_id res chain seq x y z
N MET A 1 54.92 -20.34 -12.02
CA MET A 1 54.66 -21.01 -13.31
C MET A 1 53.21 -21.45 -13.32
N ASN A 2 52.39 -21.08 -14.29
CA ASN A 2 52.35 -21.85 -15.53
C ASN A 2 52.18 -20.96 -16.76
N TYR A 3 53.32 -20.57 -17.30
CA TYR A 3 53.54 -20.26 -18.72
C TYR A 3 52.90 -21.31 -19.66
N CYS A 4 52.51 -22.49 -19.15
CA CYS A 4 51.77 -23.53 -19.86
C CYS A 4 50.36 -23.11 -20.33
N PHE A 5 49.63 -22.23 -19.61
CA PHE A 5 48.25 -21.84 -20.00
C PHE A 5 48.23 -20.76 -21.09
N LEU A 6 49.19 -19.82 -21.03
CA LEU A 6 49.39 -18.80 -22.07
C LEU A 6 49.93 -19.41 -23.37
N TYR A 7 50.78 -20.44 -23.26
CA TYR A 7 51.29 -21.17 -24.43
C TYR A 7 50.19 -21.97 -25.13
N LEU A 8 49.24 -22.57 -24.40
CA LEU A 8 48.10 -23.28 -25.02
C LEU A 8 47.18 -22.32 -25.80
N PHE A 9 46.93 -21.11 -25.29
CA PHE A 9 46.14 -20.08 -26.00
C PHE A 9 46.87 -19.56 -27.25
N TYR A 10 48.20 -19.40 -27.17
CA TYR A 10 49.03 -18.99 -28.31
C TYR A 10 49.10 -20.08 -29.39
N VAL A 11 49.22 -21.36 -29.00
CA VAL A 11 49.24 -22.48 -29.95
C VAL A 11 47.85 -22.72 -30.58
N PHE A 12 46.74 -22.53 -29.84
CA PHE A 12 45.39 -22.57 -30.43
C PHE A 12 45.14 -21.43 -31.43
N SER A 13 45.69 -20.24 -31.17
CA SER A 13 45.63 -19.13 -32.12
C SER A 13 46.54 -19.33 -33.33
N CYS A 14 47.64 -20.07 -33.23
CA CYS A 14 48.52 -20.39 -34.37
C CYS A 14 48.07 -21.60 -35.21
N ILE A 15 47.37 -22.60 -34.66
CA ILE A 15 46.86 -23.76 -35.43
C ILE A 15 45.77 -23.34 -36.43
N PHE A 16 44.97 -22.31 -36.11
CA PHE A 16 43.92 -21.80 -37.00
C PHE A 16 44.41 -20.82 -38.07
N VAL A 17 45.71 -20.48 -38.11
CA VAL A 17 46.27 -19.53 -39.09
C VAL A 17 46.67 -20.19 -40.41
N ASN A 18 46.57 -21.52 -40.56
CA ASN A 18 46.98 -22.15 -41.83
C ASN A 18 46.08 -23.31 -42.28
N LYS A 19 44.84 -22.98 -42.66
CA LYS A 19 44.10 -23.75 -43.66
C LYS A 19 43.07 -22.87 -44.35
N SER A 20 43.17 -22.75 -45.67
CA SER A 20 42.17 -22.09 -46.52
C SER A 20 40.78 -22.64 -46.21
N SER A 21 39.80 -21.73 -46.09
CA SER A 21 38.37 -21.98 -45.92
C SER A 21 37.84 -22.12 -44.48
N PHE A 22 37.95 -21.07 -43.67
CA PHE A 22 36.91 -20.80 -42.66
C PHE A 22 36.58 -19.31 -42.65
N SER A 23 35.35 -18.99 -43.02
CA SER A 23 34.75 -17.67 -42.88
C SER A 23 34.62 -17.36 -41.39
N ILE A 24 35.64 -16.73 -40.80
CA ILE A 24 35.46 -15.98 -39.57
C ILE A 24 34.91 -14.64 -40.01
N ILE A 25 33.59 -14.49 -39.93
CA ILE A 25 32.94 -13.18 -40.00
C ILE A 25 33.42 -12.39 -38.78
N LEU A 26 34.53 -11.69 -38.99
CA LEU A 26 35.03 -10.63 -38.14
C LEU A 26 34.12 -9.42 -38.38
N ARG A 27 32.89 -9.47 -37.84
CA ARG A 27 32.04 -8.27 -37.79
C ARG A 27 32.55 -7.39 -36.65
N VAL A 28 33.36 -6.41 -37.06
CA VAL A 28 33.49 -5.11 -36.40
C VAL A 28 32.08 -4.60 -36.07
N GLY A 29 31.77 -4.40 -34.79
CA GLY A 29 30.57 -3.71 -34.37
C GLY A 29 29.90 -4.34 -33.15
N LEU A 30 29.80 -3.54 -32.08
CA LEU A 30 29.02 -3.74 -30.87
C LEU A 30 29.69 -4.58 -29.77
N PHE A 31 30.73 -4.00 -29.17
CA PHE A 31 30.94 -4.15 -27.73
C PHE A 31 29.85 -3.31 -27.02
N THR A 32 28.57 -3.67 -27.18
CA THR A 32 27.57 -3.22 -26.21
C THR A 32 27.82 -4.06 -24.98
N PRO A 33 28.17 -3.47 -23.81
CA PRO A 33 28.13 -4.25 -22.59
C PRO A 33 26.72 -4.81 -22.53
N TYR A 34 26.61 -6.12 -22.48
CA TYR A 34 25.38 -6.78 -22.09
C TYR A 34 25.14 -6.30 -20.67
N ILE A 35 24.42 -5.17 -20.55
CA ILE A 35 23.85 -4.72 -19.30
C ILE A 35 22.91 -5.87 -18.98
N TYR A 36 23.32 -6.77 -18.09
CA TYR A 36 22.38 -7.44 -17.24
C TYR A 36 21.64 -6.28 -16.55
N SER A 37 20.55 -5.80 -17.16
CA SER A 37 19.52 -5.19 -16.39
C SER A 37 19.01 -6.33 -15.52
N LEU A 38 19.63 -6.48 -14.36
CA LEU A 38 18.89 -6.92 -13.20
C LEU A 38 17.80 -5.87 -13.05
N THR A 39 16.72 -6.04 -13.80
CA THR A 39 15.41 -5.56 -13.40
C THR A 39 15.10 -6.37 -12.15
N TYR A 40 15.74 -5.98 -11.05
CA TYR A 40 15.26 -6.28 -9.72
C TYR A 40 13.91 -5.60 -9.70
N SER A 41 12.86 -6.33 -10.07
CA SER A 41 11.50 -5.86 -9.94
C SER A 41 11.38 -5.44 -8.49
N ARG A 42 11.23 -4.14 -8.26
CA ARG A 42 10.99 -3.61 -6.93
C ARG A 42 9.81 -4.41 -6.37
N PRO A 43 9.94 -5.08 -5.21
CA PRO A 43 8.84 -5.84 -4.65
C PRO A 43 7.64 -4.90 -4.51
N THR A 44 6.57 -5.16 -5.24
CA THR A 44 5.34 -4.38 -5.11
C THR A 44 4.69 -4.79 -3.80
N VAL A 45 4.40 -3.82 -2.95
CA VAL A 45 3.65 -4.09 -1.73
C VAL A 45 2.24 -4.54 -2.12
N LYS A 46 1.78 -5.64 -1.52
CA LYS A 46 0.47 -6.24 -1.82
C LYS A 46 -0.65 -5.22 -1.60
N SER A 47 -1.69 -5.32 -2.43
CA SER A 47 -2.90 -4.51 -2.31
C SER A 47 -3.55 -4.71 -0.94
N LEU A 48 -3.88 -3.61 -0.27
CA LEU A 48 -4.68 -3.62 0.95
C LEU A 48 -6.13 -3.99 0.63
N THR A 49 -6.89 -4.37 1.65
CA THR A 49 -8.33 -4.63 1.55
C THR A 49 -9.07 -3.77 2.56
N PHE A 50 -10.17 -3.15 2.13
CA PHE A 50 -11.04 -2.36 3.01
C PHE A 50 -12.47 -2.87 2.91
N ASP A 51 -13.02 -3.33 4.03
CA ASP A 51 -14.38 -3.84 4.13
C ASP A 51 -15.32 -2.92 4.93
N GLY A 52 -14.81 -1.77 5.40
CA GLY A 52 -15.56 -0.82 6.23
C GLY A 52 -15.57 -1.13 7.73
N GLN A 53 -14.87 -2.18 8.20
CA GLN A 53 -14.78 -2.47 9.65
C GLN A 53 -13.69 -1.69 10.36
N THR A 54 -12.56 -1.47 9.69
CA THR A 54 -11.48 -0.60 10.20
C THR A 54 -11.82 0.86 9.98
N SER A 55 -11.31 1.78 10.83
CA SER A 55 -11.45 3.22 10.58
C SER A 55 -10.90 3.59 9.20
N TRP A 56 -11.65 4.42 8.47
CA TRP A 56 -11.27 4.90 7.15
C TRP A 56 -9.91 5.63 7.19
N THR A 57 -9.69 6.51 8.16
CA THR A 57 -8.42 7.25 8.33
C THR A 57 -7.21 6.33 8.53
N VAL A 58 -7.39 5.22 9.26
CA VAL A 58 -6.33 4.22 9.44
C VAL A 58 -6.01 3.55 8.11
N PHE A 59 -7.03 3.16 7.34
CA PHE A 59 -6.86 2.57 6.03
C PHE A 59 -6.21 3.54 5.04
N GLU A 60 -6.67 4.79 5.00
CA GLU A 60 -6.14 5.87 4.16
C GLU A 60 -4.64 6.08 4.43
N THR A 61 -4.24 6.17 5.70
CA THR A 61 -2.83 6.29 6.11
C THR A 61 -2.00 5.12 5.61
N GLN A 62 -2.50 3.88 5.76
CA GLN A 62 -1.80 2.68 5.27
C GLN A 62 -1.71 2.68 3.74
N PHE A 63 -2.77 3.08 3.06
CA PHE A 63 -2.85 3.17 1.61
C PHE A 63 -1.86 4.20 1.06
N ASP A 64 -1.69 5.33 1.74
CA ASP A 64 -0.73 6.36 1.37
C ASP A 64 0.73 5.91 1.54
N VAL A 65 1.04 5.16 2.59
CA VAL A 65 2.37 4.54 2.75
C VAL A 65 2.65 3.56 1.61
N VAL A 66 1.68 2.69 1.29
CA VAL A 66 1.81 1.69 0.21
C VAL A 66 1.94 2.35 -1.17
N SER A 67 1.11 3.35 -1.44
CA SER A 67 1.13 4.05 -2.72
C SER A 67 2.42 4.85 -2.93
N SER A 68 2.93 5.49 -1.89
CA SER A 68 4.23 6.18 -1.90
C SER A 68 5.39 5.20 -2.11
N ALA A 69 5.36 4.06 -1.42
CA ALA A 69 6.37 3.01 -1.59
C ALA A 69 6.34 2.43 -3.01
N ASN A 70 5.18 2.32 -3.64
CA ASN A 70 5.03 1.80 -4.99
C ASN A 70 5.15 2.88 -6.09
N GLY A 71 5.23 4.17 -5.73
CA GLY A 71 5.30 5.28 -6.69
C GLY A 71 4.04 5.44 -7.53
N TRP A 72 2.86 5.19 -6.94
CA TRP A 72 1.58 5.30 -7.65
C TRP A 72 1.20 6.77 -7.89
N ASP A 73 0.82 7.06 -9.14
CA ASP A 73 0.13 8.31 -9.47
C ASP A 73 -1.36 8.23 -9.08
N ASN A 74 -2.09 9.35 -9.17
CA ASN A 74 -3.50 9.41 -8.78
C ASN A 74 -4.40 8.44 -9.57
N ARG A 75 -4.07 8.16 -10.84
CA ARG A 75 -4.86 7.23 -11.67
C ARG A 75 -4.69 5.79 -11.18
N VAL A 76 -3.46 5.41 -10.84
CA VAL A 76 -3.15 4.11 -10.25
C VAL A 76 -3.73 4.03 -8.83
N LYS A 77 -3.61 5.09 -8.01
CA LYS A 77 -4.25 5.16 -6.69
C LYS A 77 -5.75 4.94 -6.78
N ALA A 78 -6.46 5.63 -7.69
CA ALA A 78 -7.90 5.44 -7.89
C ALA A 78 -8.24 3.97 -8.23
N SER A 79 -7.53 3.40 -9.19
CA SER A 79 -7.76 2.01 -9.63
C SER A 79 -7.49 1.00 -8.50
N GLN A 80 -6.42 1.20 -7.74
CA GLN A 80 -6.06 0.35 -6.60
C GLN A 80 -7.02 0.52 -5.43
N LEU A 81 -7.50 1.75 -5.19
CA LEU A 81 -8.49 2.03 -4.16
C LEU A 81 -9.79 1.29 -4.47
N VAL A 82 -10.34 1.42 -5.69
CA VAL A 82 -11.51 0.65 -6.15
C VAL A 82 -11.28 -0.85 -6.01
N ALA A 83 -10.10 -1.35 -6.40
CA ALA A 83 -9.75 -2.76 -6.32
C ALA A 83 -9.58 -3.27 -4.87
N SER A 84 -9.34 -2.38 -3.90
CA SER A 84 -9.19 -2.72 -2.48
C SER A 84 -10.53 -2.86 -1.74
N LEU A 85 -11.60 -2.25 -2.24
CA LEU A 85 -12.90 -2.21 -1.58
C LEU A 85 -13.60 -3.58 -1.62
N ARG A 86 -14.13 -4.02 -0.48
CA ARG A 86 -14.88 -5.26 -0.30
C ARG A 86 -16.14 -4.98 0.53
N GLY A 87 -17.10 -5.90 0.51
CA GLY A 87 -18.28 -5.83 1.36
C GLY A 87 -19.04 -4.50 1.25
N SER A 88 -19.41 -3.92 2.39
CA SER A 88 -20.16 -2.66 2.47
C SER A 88 -19.39 -1.47 1.89
N ALA A 89 -18.05 -1.48 1.98
CA ALA A 89 -17.23 -0.43 1.39
C ALA A 89 -17.28 -0.43 -0.14
N ALA A 90 -17.47 -1.61 -0.78
CA ALA A 90 -17.64 -1.69 -2.22
C ALA A 90 -18.98 -1.09 -2.70
N GLU A 91 -20.00 -1.01 -1.84
CA GLU A 91 -21.29 -0.41 -2.19
C GLU A 91 -21.20 1.11 -2.43
N VAL A 92 -20.16 1.78 -1.95
CA VAL A 92 -19.90 3.20 -2.23
C VAL A 92 -19.74 3.44 -3.73
N LEU A 93 -19.17 2.47 -4.45
CA LEU A 93 -18.94 2.56 -5.89
C LEU A 93 -20.24 2.72 -6.70
N GLN A 94 -21.37 2.24 -6.18
CA GLN A 94 -22.67 2.40 -6.84
C GLN A 94 -23.18 3.85 -6.82
N ARG A 95 -22.68 4.66 -5.86
CA ARG A 95 -23.07 6.07 -5.69
C ARG A 95 -22.22 7.02 -6.53
N ILE A 96 -21.13 6.53 -7.10
CA ILE A 96 -20.19 7.31 -7.90
C ILE A 96 -20.46 7.06 -9.38
N PRO A 97 -20.60 8.11 -10.21
CA PRO A 97 -20.70 7.95 -11.67
C PRO A 97 -19.50 7.19 -12.24
N SER A 98 -19.72 6.29 -13.20
CA SER A 98 -18.66 5.41 -13.73
C SER A 98 -17.48 6.17 -14.35
N ASP A 99 -17.73 7.34 -14.95
CA ASP A 99 -16.72 8.23 -15.52
C ASP A 99 -15.84 8.91 -14.47
N LYS A 100 -16.25 8.87 -13.19
CA LYS A 100 -15.51 9.43 -12.04
C LYS A 100 -14.80 8.37 -11.20
N LEU A 101 -14.96 7.09 -11.51
CA LEU A 101 -14.23 6.00 -10.83
C LEU A 101 -12.72 5.95 -11.16
N THR A 102 -12.25 6.83 -12.04
CA THR A 102 -10.81 7.04 -12.29
C THR A 102 -10.25 8.24 -11.54
N ASP A 103 -11.10 9.06 -10.92
CA ASP A 103 -10.71 10.23 -10.15
C ASP A 103 -10.57 9.88 -8.67
N PHE A 104 -9.32 9.90 -8.19
CA PHE A 104 -8.98 9.49 -6.83
C PHE A 104 -9.73 10.32 -5.79
N THR A 105 -9.75 11.64 -5.96
CA THR A 105 -10.37 12.57 -5.00
C THR A 105 -11.88 12.38 -4.92
N THR A 106 -12.55 12.05 -6.02
CA THR A 106 -14.00 11.74 -5.98
C THR A 106 -14.27 10.48 -5.15
N ILE A 107 -13.45 9.43 -5.30
CA ILE A 107 -13.63 8.16 -4.56
C ILE A 107 -13.31 8.34 -3.08
N GLU A 108 -12.21 9.03 -2.77
CA GLU A 108 -11.79 9.36 -1.41
C GLU A 108 -12.87 10.14 -0.66
N ASN A 109 -13.41 11.22 -1.26
CA ASN A 109 -14.50 12.00 -0.66
C ASN A 109 -15.77 11.18 -0.41
N ALA A 110 -16.10 10.25 -1.32
CA ALA A 110 -17.27 9.39 -1.15
C ALA A 110 -17.08 8.38 -0.01
N LEU A 111 -15.84 7.88 0.18
CA LEU A 111 -15.48 7.00 1.29
C LEU A 111 -15.45 7.77 2.60
N GLU A 112 -14.87 8.97 2.64
CA GLU A 112 -14.88 9.88 3.79
C GLU A 112 -16.32 10.22 4.21
N ALA A 113 -17.21 10.50 3.26
CA ALA A 113 -18.59 10.83 3.59
C ALA A 113 -19.36 9.69 4.26
N LEU A 114 -18.97 8.43 4.07
CA LEU A 114 -19.70 7.25 4.57
C LEU A 114 -18.99 6.54 5.71
N PHE A 115 -17.66 6.49 5.67
CA PHE A 115 -16.80 5.78 6.61
C PHE A 115 -15.84 6.70 7.36
N GLY A 116 -15.81 7.99 7.00
CA GLY A 116 -15.05 8.99 7.74
C GLY A 116 -15.54 9.14 9.17
N ASP A 117 -14.71 9.76 9.99
CA ASP A 117 -14.87 9.74 11.45
C ASP A 117 -16.17 10.39 11.92
N SER A 118 -16.83 11.23 11.12
CA SER A 118 -18.10 11.87 11.50
C SER A 118 -19.22 10.86 11.82
N HIS A 119 -19.31 9.76 11.09
CA HIS A 119 -20.28 8.70 11.34
C HIS A 119 -19.90 7.90 12.58
N LEU A 120 -18.61 7.63 12.77
CA LEU A 120 -18.09 6.92 13.93
C LEU A 120 -18.26 7.76 15.21
N ILE A 121 -18.04 9.07 15.17
CA ILE A 121 -18.27 9.99 16.30
C ILE A 121 -19.71 9.93 16.76
N LYS A 122 -20.68 9.98 15.83
CA LYS A 122 -22.10 9.87 16.18
C LYS A 122 -22.46 8.49 16.74
N PHE A 123 -21.88 7.44 16.19
CA PHE A 123 -22.00 6.07 16.70
C PHE A 123 -21.46 5.95 18.13
N TYR A 124 -20.22 6.37 18.39
CA TYR A 124 -19.60 6.34 19.72
C TYR A 124 -20.33 7.21 20.74
N ARG A 125 -20.84 8.38 20.35
CA ARG A 125 -21.73 9.21 21.20
C ARG A 125 -23.00 8.46 21.58
N THR A 126 -23.54 7.65 20.67
CA THR A 126 -24.75 6.86 20.93
C THR A 126 -24.43 5.65 21.82
N GLU A 127 -23.34 4.93 21.53
CA GLU A 127 -22.87 3.80 22.33
C GLU A 127 -22.53 4.22 23.76
N LEU A 128 -21.85 5.36 23.93
CA LEU A 128 -21.55 5.95 25.23
C LEU A 128 -22.83 6.27 26.01
N LYS A 129 -23.85 6.85 25.36
CA LYS A 129 -25.15 7.18 26.00
C LYS A 129 -25.91 5.93 26.46
N THR A 130 -25.80 4.83 25.71
CA THR A 130 -26.51 3.58 26.01
C THR A 130 -25.68 2.63 26.88
N ARG A 131 -24.40 2.94 27.12
CA ARG A 131 -23.51 2.10 27.92
C ARG A 131 -23.99 1.99 29.37
N ARG A 132 -24.22 0.74 29.78
CA ARG A 132 -24.57 0.34 31.16
C ARG A 132 -23.70 -0.84 31.55
N GLN A 133 -23.37 -0.97 32.83
CA GLN A 133 -22.64 -2.12 33.35
C GLN A 133 -23.38 -3.42 33.04
N LYS A 134 -22.70 -4.41 32.46
CA LYS A 134 -23.28 -5.73 32.20
C LYS A 134 -23.24 -6.59 33.47
N PRO A 135 -24.16 -7.57 33.63
CA PRO A 135 -24.08 -8.51 34.74
C PRO A 135 -22.74 -9.27 34.73
N GLY A 136 -22.00 -9.22 35.84
CA GLY A 136 -20.68 -9.87 35.97
C GLY A 136 -19.50 -9.07 35.38
N GLU A 137 -19.73 -7.88 34.82
CA GLU A 137 -18.66 -6.98 34.37
C GLU A 137 -18.05 -6.21 35.55
N SER A 138 -16.72 -6.17 35.64
CA SER A 138 -16.05 -5.39 36.67
C SER A 138 -16.11 -3.88 36.37
N LEU A 139 -16.07 -3.06 37.43
CA LEU A 139 -16.11 -1.61 37.28
C LEU A 139 -14.90 -1.07 36.50
N GLN A 140 -13.73 -1.72 36.60
CA GLN A 140 -12.54 -1.33 35.85
C GLN A 140 -12.72 -1.53 34.35
N VAL A 141 -13.37 -2.64 33.93
CA VAL A 141 -13.66 -2.92 32.52
C VAL A 141 -14.68 -1.92 31.98
N LEU A 142 -15.72 -1.61 32.76
CA LEU A 142 -16.67 -0.56 32.39
C LEU A 142 -15.99 0.80 32.25
N ALA A 143 -15.15 1.20 33.21
CA ALA A 143 -14.47 2.49 33.21
C ALA A 143 -13.53 2.63 32.01
N ALA A 144 -12.71 1.62 31.73
CA ALA A 144 -11.81 1.62 30.58
C ALA A 144 -12.56 1.72 29.24
N ASP A 145 -13.71 1.04 29.13
CA ASP A 145 -14.54 1.12 27.92
C ASP A 145 -15.25 2.48 27.79
N VAL A 146 -15.72 3.07 28.89
CA VAL A 146 -16.27 4.44 28.91
C VAL A 146 -15.21 5.47 28.54
N GLU A 147 -13.99 5.37 29.07
CA GLU A 147 -12.87 6.27 28.74
C GLU A 147 -12.47 6.16 27.27
N ARG A 148 -12.42 4.93 26.75
CA ARG A 148 -12.21 4.67 25.31
C ARG A 148 -13.31 5.31 24.47
N LEU A 149 -14.58 5.09 24.81
CA LEU A 149 -15.72 5.66 24.08
C LEU A 149 -15.75 7.19 24.16
N MET A 150 -15.39 7.78 25.30
CA MET A 150 -15.24 9.23 25.48
C MET A 150 -14.18 9.81 24.54
N SER A 151 -13.01 9.17 24.49
CA SER A 151 -11.91 9.59 23.61
C SER A 151 -12.30 9.55 22.13
N LEU A 152 -13.07 8.54 21.72
CA LEU A 152 -13.53 8.36 20.34
C LEU A 152 -14.73 9.26 19.98
N ALA A 153 -15.67 9.48 20.91
CA ALA A 153 -16.87 10.30 20.71
C ALA A 153 -16.60 11.81 20.69
N TYR A 154 -15.46 12.24 21.24
CA TYR A 154 -15.06 13.64 21.37
C TYR A 154 -13.64 13.89 20.85
N ALA A 155 -13.17 13.11 19.88
CA ALA A 155 -11.85 13.26 19.27
C ALA A 155 -11.62 14.66 18.65
N GLU A 156 -12.68 15.33 18.19
CA GLU A 156 -12.65 16.69 17.65
C GLU A 156 -12.58 17.78 18.74
N CYS A 157 -12.87 17.45 20.01
CA CYS A 157 -12.82 18.42 21.09
C CYS A 157 -11.37 18.62 21.58
N PRO A 158 -10.97 19.88 21.88
CA PRO A 158 -9.67 20.14 22.47
C PRO A 158 -9.53 19.43 23.83
N GLN A 159 -8.29 19.09 24.19
CA GLN A 159 -7.97 18.15 25.30
C GLN A 159 -8.54 18.63 26.65
N ASP A 160 -8.58 19.94 26.86
CA ASP A 160 -9.15 20.59 28.05
C ASP A 160 -10.65 20.28 28.26
N VAL A 161 -11.40 20.18 27.16
CA VAL A 161 -12.81 19.79 27.19
C VAL A 161 -12.97 18.29 27.46
N ARG A 162 -12.07 17.46 26.94
CA ARG A 162 -12.09 16.00 27.15
C ARG A 162 -11.77 15.64 28.60
N ASP A 163 -10.74 16.26 29.19
CA ASP A 163 -10.33 16.00 30.56
C ASP A 163 -11.41 16.43 31.58
N SER A 164 -12.14 17.51 31.27
CA SER A 164 -13.25 18.01 32.10
C SER A 164 -14.48 17.10 32.10
N LEU A 165 -14.66 16.29 31.05
CA LEU A 165 -15.79 15.36 30.93
C LEU A 165 -15.47 13.95 31.49
N ALA A 166 -14.19 13.64 31.70
CA ALA A 166 -13.72 12.38 32.25
C ALA A 166 -13.55 12.40 33.79
N ALA A 167 -13.60 13.59 34.40
CA ALA A 167 -13.55 13.84 35.84
C ALA A 167 -14.92 13.72 36.50
#